data_AF-A0A2G9TW31-F1
#
_entry.id   AF-A0A2G9TW31-F1
#
_cell.length_a   1.000
_cell.length_b   1.000
_cell.length_c   1.000
_cell.angle_alpha   90.00
_cell.angle_beta   90.00
_cell.angle_gamma   90.00
#
_symmetry.space_group_name_H-M   'P 1'
#
loop_
_entity.id
_entity.type
_entity.pdbx_description
1 polymer ?
#
loop_
_entity_poly.entity_id
_entity_poly.type
_entity_poly.pdbx_seq_one_letter_code
_entity_poly.pdbx_strand_id
1 'polypeptide(L)' 'VSYLRQFGYLTTSGAESQLTTEAISSALKRFQRMFGLPQTGVMDERTAALMAKPRCGVKDEPILR' A
#
# COMPACT_ATOMS: atom_id res chain seq x y z
N VAL A 1 6.15 -5.54 -0.65
CA VAL A 1 5.21 -5.09 -1.70
C VAL A 1 3.93 -5.91 -1.81
N SER A 2 3.93 -7.21 -1.46
CA SER A 2 2.74 -8.09 -1.57
C SER A 2 1.49 -7.57 -0.87
N TYR A 3 1.63 -7.00 0.33
CA TYR A 3 0.51 -6.38 1.05
C TYR A 3 -0.15 -5.26 0.23
N LEU A 4 0.64 -4.35 -0.31
CA LEU A 4 0.15 -3.21 -1.09
C LEU A 4 -0.57 -3.70 -2.36
N ARG A 5 -0.09 -4.78 -3.00
CA ARG A 5 -0.79 -5.43 -4.12
C ARG A 5 -2.11 -6.09 -3.68
N GLN A 6 -2.08 -6.83 -2.57
CA GLN A 6 -3.25 -7.55 -2.04
C GLN A 6 -4.41 -6.59 -1.73
N PHE A 7 -4.12 -5.44 -1.12
CA PHE A 7 -5.13 -4.47 -0.71
C PHE A 7 -5.40 -3.35 -1.73
N GLY A 8 -4.81 -3.43 -2.93
CA GLY A 8 -5.13 -2.54 -4.05
C GLY A 8 -4.28 -1.27 -4.16
N TYR A 9 -3.33 -1.04 -3.25
CA TYR A 9 -2.43 0.11 -3.30
C TYR A 9 -1.34 -0.01 -4.37
N LEU A 10 -1.05 -1.21 -4.90
CA LEU A 10 -0.19 -1.40 -6.07
C LEU A 10 -0.94 -2.18 -7.15
N THR A 11 -0.74 -1.83 -8.41
CA THR A 11 -1.33 -2.55 -9.54
C THR A 11 -0.81 -4.00 -9.57
N THR A 12 -1.72 -4.94 -9.76
CA THR A 12 -1.39 -6.37 -9.87
C THR A 12 -1.00 -6.79 -11.28
N SER A 13 -1.26 -5.93 -12.28
CA SER A 13 -0.98 -6.15 -13.71
C SER A 13 0.29 -5.44 -14.20
N GLY A 14 0.92 -4.60 -13.37
CA GLY A 14 2.15 -3.91 -13.74
C GLY A 14 3.33 -4.87 -13.79
N ALA A 15 4.18 -4.73 -14.82
CA ALA A 15 5.45 -5.43 -14.88
C ALA A 15 6.30 -5.13 -13.62
N GLU A 16 7.16 -6.06 -13.20
CA GLU A 16 8.05 -5.85 -12.05
C GLU A 16 8.94 -4.60 -12.24
N SER A 17 9.21 -4.19 -13.49
CA SER A 17 9.89 -2.94 -13.82
C SER A 17 9.15 -1.67 -13.40
N GLN A 18 7.85 -1.76 -13.10
CA GLN A 18 7.03 -0.65 -12.59
C GLN A 18 7.04 -0.55 -11.05
N LEU A 19 7.67 -1.51 -10.35
CA LEU A 19 7.89 -1.43 -8.90
C LEU A 19 9.08 -0.52 -8.56
N THR A 20 8.95 0.76 -8.87
CA THR A 20 9.96 1.75 -8.46
C THR A 20 9.79 2.15 -6.99
N THR A 21 10.84 2.72 -6.40
CA THR A 21 10.79 3.28 -5.04
C THR A 21 9.68 4.33 -4.91
N GLU A 22 9.48 5.13 -5.96
CA GLU A 22 8.45 6.17 -6.03
C GLU A 22 7.04 5.55 -6.07
N ALA A 23 6.85 4.47 -6.83
CA ALA A 23 5.59 3.75 -6.89
C ALA A 23 5.22 3.16 -5.52
N ILE A 24 6.19 2.54 -4.83
CA ILE A 24 6.02 2.01 -3.49
C ILE A 24 5.74 3.13 -2.49
N SER A 25 6.49 4.23 -2.56
CA SER A 25 6.29 5.38 -1.67
C SER A 25 4.90 6.00 -1.84
N SER A 26 4.45 6.14 -3.09
CA SER A 26 3.10 6.61 -3.42
C SER A 26 2.00 5.69 -2.87
N ALA A 27 2.19 4.37 -2.99
CA ALA A 27 1.29 3.37 -2.42
C ALA A 27 1.24 3.43 -0.88
N LEU A 28 2.40 3.62 -0.23
CA LEU A 28 2.47 3.80 1.23
C LEU A 28 1.76 5.08 1.67
N LYS A 29 1.88 6.19 0.93
CA LYS A 29 1.15 7.43 1.24
C LYS A 29 -0.36 7.24 1.16
N ARG A 30 -0.86 6.44 0.20
CA ARG A 30 -2.29 6.11 0.10
C ARG A 30 -2.76 5.28 1.29
N PHE A 31 -2.03 4.23 1.64
CA PHE A 31 -2.31 3.45 2.85
C PHE A 31 -2.32 4.33 4.11
N GLN A 32 -1.27 5.13 4.30
CA GLN A 32 -1.14 6.01 5.46
C GLN A 32 -2.33 6.98 5.56
N ARG A 33 -2.74 7.58 4.43
CA ARG A 33 -3.93 8.44 4.37
C ARG A 33 -5.19 7.70 4.81
N MET A 34 -5.44 6.50 4.28
CA MET A 34 -6.62 5.69 4.60
C MET A 34 -6.72 5.35 6.09
N PHE A 35 -5.58 5.12 6.73
CA PHE A 35 -5.50 4.77 8.15
C PHE A 35 -5.22 5.97 9.08
N GLY A 36 -5.28 7.20 8.56
CA GLY A 36 -5.07 8.42 9.36
C GLY A 36 -3.64 8.64 9.86
N LEU A 37 -2.65 8.01 9.23
CA LEU A 37 -1.22 8.24 9.51
C LEU A 37 -0.68 9.43 8.69
N PRO A 38 0.41 10.08 9.17
CA PRO A 38 1.17 11.01 8.34
C PRO A 38 1.66 10.32 7.05
N GLN A 39 1.53 11.01 5.91
CA GLN A 39 1.84 10.48 4.58
C GLN A 39 3.35 10.56 4.27
N THR A 40 4.16 9.86 5.07
CA THR A 40 5.62 9.84 4.92
C THR A 40 6.04 9.11 3.63
N GLY A 41 5.24 8.15 3.17
CA GLY A 41 5.59 7.27 2.05
C GLY A 41 6.75 6.33 2.36
N VAL A 42 7.02 6.08 3.64
CA VAL A 42 8.05 5.18 4.15
C VAL A 42 7.38 4.10 5.01
N MET A 43 7.96 2.89 5.01
CA MET A 43 7.55 1.83 5.91
C MET A 43 8.06 2.11 7.33
N ASP A 44 7.40 3.03 8.04
CA ASP A 44 7.69 3.32 9.44
C ASP A 44 6.99 2.35 10.40
N GLU A 45 7.36 2.37 11.68
CA GLU A 45 6.84 1.44 12.69
C GLU A 45 5.32 1.47 12.82
N ARG A 46 4.71 2.66 12.70
CA ARG A 46 3.25 2.82 12.75
C ARG A 46 2.58 2.17 11.55
N THR A 47 3.16 2.35 10.36
CA THR A 47 2.70 1.71 9.13
C THR A 47 2.80 0.19 9.25
N ALA A 48 3.96 -0.33 9.69
CA ALA A 48 4.19 -1.75 9.88
C ALA A 48 3.22 -2.38 10.91
N ALA A 49 3.01 -1.70 12.05
CA ALA A 49 2.11 -2.16 13.09
C ALA A 49 0.66 -2.27 12.62
N LEU A 50 0.18 -1.35 11.77
CA LEU A 50 -1.15 -1.44 11.19
C LEU A 50 -1.26 -2.54 10.12
N MET A 51 -0.24 -2.69 9.27
CA MET A 51 -0.22 -3.75 8.26
C MET A 51 -0.19 -5.16 8.87
N ALA A 52 0.34 -5.32 10.08
CA ALA A 52 0.38 -6.58 10.80
C ALA A 52 -0.96 -6.99 11.46
N LYS A 53 -1.93 -6.08 11.57
CA LYS A 53 -3.21 -6.38 12.22
C LYS A 53 -4.07 -7.30 11.34
N PRO A 54 -4.76 -8.30 11.91
CA PRO A 54 -5.76 -9.08 11.19
C PRO A 54 -6.82 -8.18 10.56
N ARG A 55 -7.23 -8.49 9.33
CA ARG A 55 -8.20 -7.71 8.58
C ARG A 55 -8.96 -8.59 7.60
N CYS A 56 -10.11 -8.10 7.12
CA CYS A 56 -10.82 -8.77 6.02
C CYS A 56 -9.96 -8.71 4.75
N GLY A 57 -10.10 -9.71 3.87
CA GLY A 57 -9.35 -9.80 2.61
C GLY A 57 -9.87 -8.88 1.50
N VAL A 58 -10.82 -7.99 1.79
CA VAL A 58 -11.39 -7.05 0.82
C VAL A 58 -10.38 -5.93 0.56
N LYS A 59 -10.25 -5.51 -0.71
CA LYS A 59 -9.36 -4.43 -1.12
C LYS A 59 -9.82 -3.08 -0.56
N ASP A 60 -8.85 -2.22 -0.25
CA ASP A 60 -9.11 -0.86 0.21
C ASP A 60 -9.41 0.08 -0.97
N GLU A 61 -8.65 -0.06 -2.05
CA GLU A 61 -8.83 0.73 -3.27
C GLU A 61 -9.43 -0.15 -4.38
N PRO A 62 -10.38 0.39 -5.17
CA PRO A 62 -10.80 -0.27 -6.39
C PRO A 62 -9.59 -0.43 -7.30
N ILE A 63 -9.49 -1.57 -7.99
CA ILE A 63 -8.41 -1.78 -8.96
C ILE A 63 -8.57 -0.71 -10.03
N LEU A 64 -7.62 0.24 -10.10
CA LEU A 64 -7.53 1.18 -11.21
C LEU A 64 -7.33 0.35 -12.48
N ARG A 65 -8.37 0.29 -13.31
CA ARG A 65 -8.35 -0.34 -14.64
C ARG A 65 -7.73 0.61 -15.64
#